data_AF-A0A1G1HH72-F1
#
_entry.id   AF-A0A1G1HH72-F1
#
_cell.length_a   1.000
_cell.length_b   1.000
_cell.length_c   1.000
_cell.angle_alpha   90.00
_cell.angle_beta   90.00
_cell.angle_gamma   90.00
#
_symmetry.space_group_name_H-M   'P 1'
#
loop_
_entity.id
_entity.type
_entity.pdbx_description
1 polymer ?
#
loop_
_entity_poly.entity_id
_entity_poly.type
_entity_poly.pdbx_seq_one_letter_code
_entity_poly.pdbx_strand_id
1 'polypeptide(L)' 'GLCTLACAEKYIRLGTEFNQSGYYFAEYCGLEGECTGCALCAEMCPDAAIEVWKEEPVTEVRSQKAEVR' A
#
# COMPACT_ATOMS: atom_id res chain seq x y z
N GLY A 1 -0.61 9.85 -12.03
CA GLY A 1 -0.65 11.03 -11.13
C GLY A 1 -1.81 11.01 -10.16
N LEU A 2 -3.00 10.51 -10.54
CA LEU A 2 -4.19 10.53 -9.69
C LEU A 2 -3.97 9.92 -8.28
N CYS A 3 -3.22 8.81 -8.19
CA CYS A 3 -2.89 8.13 -6.93
C CYS A 3 -2.27 9.04 -5.85
N THR A 4 -1.55 10.10 -6.23
CA THR A 4 -0.99 11.08 -5.27
C THR A 4 -2.07 11.93 -4.62
N LEU A 5 -3.19 12.15 -5.32
CA LEU A 5 -4.34 12.89 -4.80
C LEU A 5 -5.19 12.01 -3.88
N ALA A 6 -5.46 10.75 -4.23
CA ALA A 6 -6.29 9.89 -3.39
C ALA A 6 -5.61 9.35 -2.15
N CYS A 7 -4.27 9.25 -2.12
CA CYS A 7 -3.59 8.94 -0.87
C CYS A 7 -3.80 10.12 0.10
N ALA A 8 -4.68 9.93 1.09
CA ALA A 8 -4.97 10.93 2.11
C ALA A 8 -3.71 11.29 2.92
N GLU A 9 -2.93 10.28 3.26
CA GLU A 9 -1.68 10.39 4.02
C GLU A 9 -0.47 10.86 3.18
N LYS A 10 -0.63 11.01 1.86
CA LYS A 10 0.42 11.50 0.94
C LYS A 10 1.68 10.63 0.89
N TYR A 11 1.55 9.32 1.10
CA TYR A 11 2.63 8.35 0.94
C TYR A 11 2.89 7.89 -0.50
N ILE A 12 2.21 8.46 -1.49
CA ILE A 12 2.44 8.20 -2.92
C ILE A 12 2.84 9.49 -3.60
N ARG A 13 3.96 9.47 -4.32
CA ARG A 13 4.43 10.56 -5.19
C ARG A 13 4.70 10.05 -6.61
N LEU A 14 4.86 10.96 -7.56
CA LEU A 14 5.45 10.60 -8.84
C LEU A 14 6.98 10.62 -8.70
N GLY A 15 7.63 9.57 -9.19
CA GLY A 15 9.08 9.51 -9.29
C GLY A 15 9.64 10.50 -10.31
N THR A 16 10.96 10.60 -10.34
CA THR A 16 11.69 11.46 -11.30
C THR A 16 12.18 10.69 -12.52
N GLU A 17 12.08 9.37 -12.50
CA GLU A 17 12.47 8.49 -13.60
C GLU A 17 11.25 8.07 -14.43
N PHE A 18 11.50 7.66 -15.67
CA PHE A 18 10.49 7.17 -16.59
C PHE A 18 10.64 5.68 -16.85
N ASN A 19 9.52 4.98 -17.00
CA ASN A 19 9.51 3.57 -17.42
C ASN A 19 9.74 3.44 -18.94
N GLN A 20 9.77 2.20 -19.46
CA GLN A 20 9.99 1.93 -20.90
C GLN A 20 8.95 2.58 -21.83
N SER A 21 7.78 2.92 -21.30
CA SER A 21 6.71 3.60 -22.03
C SER A 21 6.77 5.13 -21.90
N GLY A 22 7.77 5.67 -21.19
CA GLY A 22 8.00 7.10 -21.05
C GLY A 22 7.16 7.79 -19.96
N TYR A 23 6.55 7.03 -19.05
CA TYR A 23 5.73 7.60 -17.97
C TYR A 23 6.51 7.69 -16.65
N TYR A 24 6.32 8.79 -15.93
CA TYR A 24 6.69 8.88 -14.51
C TYR A 24 5.83 7.93 -13.70
N PHE A 25 6.46 6.95 -13.05
CA PHE A 25 5.77 5.96 -12.25
C PHE A 25 5.56 6.45 -10.81
N ALA A 26 4.58 5.85 -10.13
CA ALA A 26 4.31 6.16 -8.74
C ALA A 26 5.38 5.51 -7.83
N GLU A 27 5.83 6.25 -6.83
CA GLU A 27 6.75 5.77 -5.79
C GLU A 27 6.06 5.84 -4.42
N TYR A 28 6.28 4.83 -3.59
CA TYR A 28 5.92 4.88 -2.18
C TYR A 28 6.99 5.65 -1.40
N CYS A 29 6.56 6.58 -0.55
CA CYS A 29 7.46 7.42 0.25
C CYS A 29 7.08 7.48 1.74
N GLY A 30 6.12 6.69 2.20
CA GLY A 30 5.84 6.51 3.63
C GLY A 30 6.87 5.59 4.30
N LEU A 31 6.87 5.55 5.64
CA LEU A 31 7.62 4.52 6.35
C LEU A 31 6.86 3.19 6.28
N GLU A 32 7.59 2.10 6.53
CA GLU A 32 6.98 0.77 6.64
C GLU A 32 5.98 0.74 7.81
N GLY A 33 4.79 0.18 7.56
CA GLY A 33 3.71 0.10 8.55
C GLY A 33 2.85 1.35 8.73
N GLU A 34 3.18 2.49 8.11
CA GLU A 34 2.35 3.70 8.19
C GLU A 34 1.16 3.68 7.21
N CYS A 35 1.29 2.95 6.10
CA CYS A 35 0.19 2.76 5.16
C CYS A 35 -0.99 2.03 5.83
N THR A 36 -2.18 2.64 5.79
CA THR A 36 -3.39 2.06 6.38
C THR A 36 -3.98 0.89 5.59
N GLY A 37 -3.49 0.64 4.38
CA GLY A 37 -3.97 -0.40 3.48
C GLY A 37 -5.35 -0.10 2.88
N CYS A 38 -5.74 1.18 2.71
CA CYS A 38 -7.09 1.56 2.26
C CYS A 38 -7.38 1.31 0.77
N ALA A 39 -6.38 0.96 -0.04
CA ALA A 39 -6.47 0.63 -1.47
C ALA A 39 -6.97 1.72 -2.44
N LEU A 40 -7.32 2.94 -1.98
CA LEU A 40 -7.81 4.01 -2.86
C LEU A 40 -6.83 4.39 -3.99
N CYS A 41 -5.52 4.35 -3.72
CA CYS A 41 -4.50 4.62 -4.74
C CYS A 41 -4.49 3.55 -5.85
N ALA A 42 -4.79 2.29 -5.51
CA ALA A 42 -4.89 1.18 -6.46
C ALA A 42 -6.19 1.26 -7.27
N GLU A 43 -7.33 1.49 -6.61
CA GLU A 43 -8.64 1.56 -7.28
C GLU A 43 -8.72 2.69 -8.33
N MET A 44 -8.10 3.84 -8.06
CA MET A 44 -8.13 4.95 -9.00
C MET A 44 -7.06 4.85 -10.10
N CYS A 45 -6.13 3.90 -10.01
CA CYS A 45 -5.03 3.77 -10.95
C CYS A 45 -5.58 3.21 -12.27
N PRO A 46 -5.54 3.96 -13.38
CA PRO A 46 -6.07 3.48 -14.66
C PRO A 46 -5.28 2.29 -15.21
N ASP A 47 -4.01 2.17 -14.80
CA ASP A 47 -3.06 1.17 -15.29
C ASP A 47 -2.98 -0.05 -14.37
N ALA A 48 -3.75 -0.07 -13.27
CA ALA A 48 -3.68 -1.09 -12.22
C ALA A 48 -2.23 -1.36 -11.73
N ALA A 49 -1.39 -0.32 -11.70
CA ALA A 49 0.05 -0.43 -11.42
C ALA A 49 0.42 -0.45 -9.93
N ILE A 50 -0.57 -0.42 -9.02
CA ILE A 50 -0.36 -0.37 -7.57
C ILE A 50 -1.11 -1.53 -6.93
N GLU A 51 -0.39 -2.34 -6.17
CA GLU A 51 -0.95 -3.38 -5.32
C GLU A 51 -0.89 -2.93 -3.87
N VAL A 52 -1.95 -3.21 -3.10
CA VAL A 52 -2.05 -2.84 -1.69
C VAL A 52 -2.47 -4.06 -0.89
N TRP A 53 -1.69 -4.37 0.14
CA TRP A 53 -2.00 -5.44 1.09
C TRP A 53 -2.18 -4.86 2.48
N LYS A 54 -3.00 -5.54 3.28
CA LYS A 54 -3.16 -5.26 4.69
C LYS A 54 -2.78 -6.51 5.46
N GLU A 55 -1.73 -6.41 6.25
CA GLU A 55 -1.36 -7.49 7.15
C GLU A 55 -2.40 -7.59 8.27
N GLU A 56 -2.84 -8.80 8.57
CA GLU A 56 -3.67 -9.01 9.76
C GLU A 56 -2.80 -8.78 10.99
N PRO A 57 -3.27 -7.99 11.97
CA PRO A 57 -2.53 -7.82 13.21
C PRO A 57 -2.35 -9.19 13.86
N VAL A 58 -1.12 -9.51 14.26
CA VAL A 58 -0.81 -10.73 15.01
C VAL A 58 -1.45 -10.60 16.39
N THR A 59 -2.71 -10.96 16.51
CA THR A 59 -3.38 -11.02 17.82
C THR A 59 -2.90 -12.29 18.51
N GLU A 60 -2.25 -12.17 19.67
CA GLU A 60 -1.69 -13.24 20.51
C GLU A 60 -2.73 -14.25 21.07
N VAL A 61 -3.90 -14.40 20.45
CA VAL A 61 -5.00 -15.24 20.95
C VAL A 61 -4.82 -16.73 20.57
N ARG A 62 -3.85 -17.07 19.72
CA ARG A 62 -3.67 -18.44 19.20
C ARG A 62 -2.75 -19.35 20.01
N SER A 63 -1.99 -18.86 20.99
CA SER A 63 -1.02 -19.69 21.72
C SER A 63 -1.53 -20.30 23.03
N GLN A 64 -2.73 -19.94 23.52
CA GLN A 64 -3.23 -20.41 24.83
C GLN A 64 -4.33 -21.48 24.76
N LYS A 65 -4.62 -22.06 23.58
CA LYS A 65 -5.70 -23.06 23.41
C LYS A 65 -5.25 -24.50 23.18
N ALA A 66 -3.97 -24.82 23.39
CA ALA A 66 -3.41 -26.16 23.13
C ALA A 66 -3.16 -27.04 24.37
N GLU A 67 -3.43 -26.59 25.60
CA GLU A 67 -3.17 -27.38 26.83
C GLU A 67 -4.42 -27.58 27.71
N VAL A 68 -5.55 -27.96 27.10
CA VAL A 68 -6.64 -28.62 27.85
C VAL A 68 -7.01 -29.92 27.15
N ARG A 69 -6.19 -30.95 27.38
CA ARG A 69 -6.57 -32.36 27.54
C ARG A 69 -5.56 -33.05 28.43
#